data_AF-N1W5P2-F1
#
_entry.id   AF-N1W5P2-F1
#
_cell.length_a   1.000
_cell.length_b   1.000
_cell.length_c   1.000
_cell.angle_alpha   90.00
_cell.angle_beta   90.00
_cell.angle_gamma   90.00
#
_symmetry.space_group_name_H-M   'P 1'
#
loop_
_entity.id
_entity.type
_entity.pdbx_description
1 polymer ?
#
loop_
_entity_poly.entity_id
_entity_poly.type
_entity_poly.pdbx_seq_one_letter_code
_entity_poly.pdbx_strand_id
1 'polypeptide(L)'
;MKSLLNKTKLLIVLGLIAGLTFQCEKKKEEDLTPIIALAALTTSAGDCSVSASGKATINTWTTDVTGTTAGTISKLGSVPVVGHTTAAIKLTSDASTILTVNGSAFIIIYKASACPLTTSNVAATPSNFSIATATDSNSEFPSSYKITNQTATITFNGAQGAGDYYVFIYAIPRNGQSAAVNYTFTP
;
A
#
# COMPACT_ATOMS: atom_id res chain seq x y z
N MET A 1 -38.40 18.66 9.55
CA MET A 1 -37.20 18.37 10.38
C MET A 1 -35.90 18.17 9.56
N LYS A 2 -35.74 18.76 8.37
CA LYS A 2 -34.47 18.69 7.58
C LYS A 2 -33.62 19.98 7.67
N SER A 3 -34.21 21.09 8.12
CA SER A 3 -33.53 22.40 8.23
C SER A 3 -32.63 22.52 9.46
N LEU A 4 -32.97 21.83 10.56
CA LEU A 4 -32.17 21.85 11.79
C LEU A 4 -30.86 21.05 11.65
N LEU A 5 -30.86 19.93 10.91
CA LEU A 5 -29.67 19.09 10.71
C LEU A 5 -28.54 19.80 9.95
N ASN A 6 -28.88 20.62 8.95
CA ASN A 6 -27.90 21.39 8.19
C ASN A 6 -27.33 22.57 8.98
N LYS A 7 -28.11 23.14 9.91
CA LYS A 7 -27.66 24.24 10.77
C LYS A 7 -26.68 23.76 11.85
N THR A 8 -26.83 22.54 12.36
CA THR A 8 -25.89 21.97 13.34
C THR A 8 -24.52 21.66 12.74
N LYS A 9 -24.46 21.15 11.49
CA LYS A 9 -23.18 20.93 10.79
C LYS A 9 -22.44 22.23 10.53
N LEU A 10 -23.15 23.30 10.14
CA LEU A 10 -22.56 24.62 9.93
C LEU A 10 -22.02 25.20 11.24
N LEU A 11 -22.74 25.02 12.36
CA LEU A 11 -22.30 25.46 13.69
C LEU A 11 -21.06 24.70 14.20
N ILE A 12 -20.94 23.40 13.91
CA ILE A 12 -19.74 22.62 14.26
C ILE A 12 -18.52 23.11 13.46
N VAL A 13 -18.70 23.38 12.16
CA VAL A 13 -17.62 23.90 11.30
C VAL A 13 -17.24 25.34 11.69
N LEU A 14 -18.21 26.23 11.94
CA LEU A 14 -17.94 27.59 12.41
C LEU A 14 -17.29 27.61 13.80
N GLY A 15 -17.69 26.71 14.70
CA GLY A 15 -17.06 26.55 16.01
C GLY A 15 -15.61 26.09 15.91
N LEU A 16 -15.30 25.21 14.96
CA LEU A 16 -13.94 24.75 14.71
C LEU A 16 -13.04 25.86 14.13
N ILE A 17 -13.60 26.70 13.24
CA ILE A 17 -12.88 27.83 12.64
C ILE A 17 -12.68 28.97 13.66
N ALA A 18 -13.69 29.27 14.49
CA ALA A 18 -13.59 30.28 15.55
C ALA A 18 -12.62 29.86 16.67
N GLY A 19 -12.50 28.55 16.95
CA GLY A 19 -11.50 28.02 17.89
C GLY A 19 -10.06 28.19 17.42
N LEU A 20 -9.82 28.21 16.11
CA LEU A 20 -8.49 28.43 15.53
C LEU A 20 -8.08 29.91 15.51
N THR A 21 -9.04 30.85 15.49
CA THR A 21 -8.73 32.29 15.45
C THR A 21 -8.46 32.91 16.83
N PHE A 22 -8.89 32.27 17.92
CA PHE A 22 -8.67 32.76 19.30
C PHE A 22 -7.39 32.24 19.96
N GLN A 23 -6.61 31.38 19.31
CA GLN A 23 -5.29 30.94 19.80
C GLN A 23 -4.11 31.68 19.15
N CYS A 24 -4.35 32.85 18.53
CA CYS A 24 -3.30 33.69 17.98
C CYS A 24 -2.76 34.75 18.96
N GLU A 25 -2.89 34.52 20.28
CA GLU A 25 -2.06 35.22 21.25
C GLU A 25 -0.74 34.47 21.42
N LYS A 26 0.35 35.16 21.10
CA LYS A 26 1.73 34.72 21.25
C LYS A 26 1.98 34.20 22.67
N LYS A 27 1.92 32.88 22.86
CA LYS A 27 2.63 32.21 23.93
C LYS A 27 3.73 31.36 23.32
N LYS A 28 4.96 31.73 23.67
CA LYS A 28 6.14 30.90 23.50
C LYS A 28 5.93 29.66 24.38
N GLU A 29 5.63 28.53 23.76
CA GLU A 29 6.09 27.19 24.12
C GLU A 29 5.52 26.20 23.09
N GLU A 30 6.33 25.23 22.74
CA GLU A 30 6.20 24.34 21.59
C GLU A 30 5.03 23.35 21.72
N ASP A 31 3.81 23.81 21.46
CA ASP A 31 2.66 22.91 21.38
C ASP A 31 2.51 22.40 19.93
N LEU A 32 3.37 21.45 19.56
CA LEU A 32 3.36 20.69 18.29
C LEU A 32 2.18 19.69 18.21
N THR A 33 1.44 19.52 19.30
CA THR A 33 0.35 18.56 19.49
C THR A 33 -0.80 18.68 18.46
N PRO A 34 -1.30 19.88 18.06
CA PRO A 34 -2.33 19.97 17.04
C PRO A 34 -1.81 19.66 15.63
N ILE A 35 -0.52 19.89 15.35
CA ILE A 35 0.12 19.53 14.07
C ILE A 35 0.33 18.01 14.00
N ILE A 36 0.71 17.37 15.10
CA ILE A 36 0.80 15.90 15.22
C ILE A 36 -0.59 15.26 15.07
N ALA A 37 -1.63 15.85 15.65
CA ALA A 37 -3.01 15.36 15.47
C ALA A 37 -3.50 15.50 14.02
N LEU A 38 -3.11 16.58 13.31
CA LEU A 38 -3.43 16.77 11.90
C LEU A 38 -2.61 15.83 10.99
N ALA A 39 -1.35 15.53 11.35
CA ALA A 39 -0.53 14.54 10.68
C ALA A 39 -1.05 13.11 10.89
N ALA A 40 -1.58 12.80 12.09
CA ALA A 40 -2.22 11.52 12.38
C ALA A 40 -3.52 11.32 11.59
N LEU A 41 -4.24 12.40 11.27
CA LEU A 41 -5.44 12.38 10.42
C LEU A 41 -5.12 12.21 8.92
N THR A 42 -3.91 12.54 8.48
CA THR A 42 -3.49 12.40 7.07
C THR A 42 -2.72 11.11 6.80
N THR A 43 -2.13 10.47 7.82
CA THR A 43 -1.59 9.11 7.73
C THR A 43 -2.73 8.11 7.90
N SER A 44 -3.35 7.69 6.80
CA SER A 44 -4.23 6.51 6.81
C SER A 44 -3.40 5.30 7.26
N ALA A 45 -3.49 4.91 8.53
CA ALA A 45 -2.90 3.68 9.03
C ALA A 45 -3.58 2.51 8.30
N GLY A 46 -2.95 2.03 7.22
CA GLY A 46 -3.40 0.83 6.53
C GLY A 46 -3.44 -0.37 7.48
N ASP A 47 -4.15 -1.42 7.09
CA ASP A 47 -4.32 -2.65 7.90
C ASP A 47 -3.09 -3.57 7.91
N CYS A 48 -2.07 -3.26 7.10
CA CYS A 48 -0.84 -4.03 6.99
C CYS A 48 0.37 -3.11 6.98
N SER A 49 1.38 -3.43 7.80
CA SER A 49 2.67 -2.76 7.75
C SER A 49 3.69 -3.63 7.03
N VAL A 50 4.45 -3.01 6.12
CA VAL A 50 5.46 -3.66 5.27
C VAL A 50 6.81 -3.07 5.60
N SER A 51 7.68 -3.90 6.17
CA SER A 51 9.09 -3.59 6.37
C SER A 51 9.88 -4.09 5.16
N ALA A 52 10.15 -3.12 4.31
CA ALA A 52 11.01 -3.22 3.17
C ALA A 52 12.45 -2.86 3.57
N SER A 53 13.40 -3.76 3.36
CA SER A 53 14.80 -3.49 3.72
C SER A 53 15.26 -2.16 3.12
N GLY A 54 15.89 -1.30 3.92
CA GLY A 54 16.40 0.00 3.45
C GLY A 54 15.33 1.09 3.23
N LYS A 55 14.05 0.84 3.54
CA LYS A 55 13.00 1.87 3.58
C LYS A 55 12.34 1.92 4.96
N ALA A 56 11.72 3.06 5.28
CA ALA A 56 10.83 3.15 6.43
C ALA A 56 9.63 2.20 6.25
N THR A 57 9.04 1.74 7.35
CA THR A 57 7.84 0.90 7.33
C THR A 57 6.73 1.58 6.54
N ILE A 58 6.16 0.86 5.56
CA ILE A 58 5.07 1.34 4.72
C ILE A 58 3.78 0.75 5.24
N ASN A 59 2.83 1.61 5.65
CA ASN A 59 1.49 1.17 6.00
C ASN A 59 0.62 1.16 4.74
N THR A 60 0.04 0.00 4.43
CA THR A 60 -0.73 -0.25 3.22
C THR A 60 -2.00 -1.02 3.55
N TRP A 61 -2.90 -1.11 2.57
CA TRP A 61 -4.13 -1.88 2.68
C TRP A 61 -3.96 -3.26 2.05
N THR A 62 -4.52 -4.24 2.74
CA THR A 62 -4.59 -5.62 2.29
C THR A 62 -5.78 -5.77 1.34
N THR A 63 -5.61 -6.57 0.30
CA THR A 63 -6.69 -7.02 -0.57
C THR A 63 -6.62 -8.52 -0.65
N ASP A 64 -7.60 -9.19 -0.03
CA ASP A 64 -7.74 -10.64 -0.12
C ASP A 64 -8.27 -11.01 -1.50
N VAL A 65 -7.59 -11.89 -2.22
CA VAL A 65 -8.06 -12.46 -3.48
C VAL A 65 -8.35 -13.94 -3.32
N THR A 66 -9.50 -14.37 -3.84
CA THR A 66 -9.94 -15.77 -3.84
C THR A 66 -10.57 -16.08 -5.19
N GLY A 67 -10.39 -17.30 -5.72
CA GLY A 67 -10.85 -17.65 -7.07
C GLY A 67 -10.23 -16.75 -8.16
N THR A 68 -10.73 -16.79 -9.39
CA THR A 68 -10.26 -15.86 -10.42
C THR A 68 -10.76 -14.44 -10.13
N THR A 69 -9.84 -13.51 -9.84
CA THR A 69 -10.17 -12.13 -9.44
C THR A 69 -9.31 -11.13 -10.19
N ALA A 70 -9.88 -10.00 -10.63
CA ALA A 70 -9.14 -8.89 -11.22
C ALA A 70 -9.53 -7.56 -10.57
N GLY A 71 -8.59 -6.62 -10.51
CA GLY A 71 -8.84 -5.31 -9.92
C GLY A 71 -7.77 -4.28 -10.23
N THR A 72 -8.03 -3.04 -9.82
CA THR A 72 -7.08 -1.93 -9.90
C THR A 72 -6.67 -1.52 -8.50
N ILE A 73 -5.38 -1.33 -8.29
CA ILE A 73 -4.86 -0.77 -7.05
C ILE A 73 -5.22 0.72 -7.00
N SER A 74 -6.11 1.09 -6.10
CA SER A 74 -6.63 2.46 -5.98
C SER A 74 -6.40 3.10 -4.61
N LYS A 75 -5.93 2.34 -3.61
CA LYS A 75 -5.73 2.83 -2.25
C LYS A 75 -4.31 3.41 -2.07
N LEU A 76 -4.24 4.61 -1.51
CA LEU A 76 -2.98 5.25 -1.14
C LEU A 76 -2.41 4.56 0.11
N GLY A 77 -1.14 4.16 0.04
CA GLY A 77 -0.36 3.85 1.23
C GLY A 77 0.13 5.13 1.87
N SER A 78 0.33 5.10 3.18
CA SER A 78 0.96 6.22 3.89
C SER A 78 2.47 6.15 3.71
N VAL A 79 3.02 6.80 2.67
CA VAL A 79 4.46 7.08 2.56
C VAL A 79 4.68 8.55 2.96
N PRO A 80 5.56 8.87 3.94
CA PRO A 80 5.56 10.16 4.65
C PRO A 80 5.82 11.46 3.85
N VAL A 81 5.99 11.43 2.52
CA VAL A 81 6.38 12.62 1.74
C VAL A 81 5.75 12.66 0.34
N VAL A 82 5.44 11.51 -0.26
CA VAL A 82 4.84 11.40 -1.59
C VAL A 82 3.78 10.29 -1.51
N GLY A 83 2.50 10.63 -1.71
CA GLY A 83 1.42 9.65 -1.66
C GLY A 83 1.51 8.69 -2.84
N HIS A 84 2.26 7.61 -2.68
CA HIS A 84 2.29 6.51 -3.64
C HIS A 84 1.13 5.55 -3.37
N THR A 85 0.49 5.09 -4.44
CA THR A 85 -0.49 4.01 -4.34
C THR A 85 0.26 2.73 -3.99
N THR A 86 -0.11 2.09 -2.89
CA THR A 86 0.47 0.80 -2.48
C THR A 86 -0.65 -0.16 -2.11
N ALA A 87 -0.42 -1.45 -2.34
CA ALA A 87 -1.29 -2.50 -1.82
C ALA A 87 -0.49 -3.74 -1.43
N ALA A 88 -1.04 -4.51 -0.49
CA ALA A 88 -0.60 -5.86 -0.21
C ALA A 88 -1.71 -6.82 -0.67
N ILE A 89 -1.49 -7.57 -1.74
CA ILE A 89 -2.45 -8.56 -2.23
C ILE A 89 -2.22 -9.86 -1.46
N LYS A 90 -3.18 -10.27 -0.62
CA LYS A 90 -3.14 -11.55 0.07
C LYS A 90 -3.75 -12.62 -0.81
N LEU A 91 -3.03 -13.71 -1.04
CA LEU A 91 -3.48 -14.84 -1.82
C LEU A 91 -3.03 -16.15 -1.17
N THR A 92 -3.76 -17.22 -1.46
CA THR A 92 -3.32 -18.59 -1.18
C THR A 92 -3.04 -19.26 -2.51
N SER A 93 -1.81 -19.74 -2.68
CA SER A 93 -1.34 -20.41 -3.89
C SER A 93 -1.42 -21.93 -3.74
N ASP A 94 -1.83 -22.60 -4.81
CA ASP A 94 -1.89 -24.06 -4.92
C ASP A 94 -0.68 -24.68 -5.65
N ALA A 95 0.38 -23.90 -5.87
CA ALA A 95 1.57 -24.25 -6.65
C ALA A 95 1.42 -24.26 -8.18
N SER A 96 0.29 -23.79 -8.70
CA SER A 96 0.07 -23.47 -10.12
C SER A 96 -0.49 -22.07 -10.35
N THR A 97 -0.83 -21.39 -9.25
CA THR A 97 -1.39 -20.05 -9.23
C THR A 97 -0.53 -19.01 -9.96
N ILE A 98 -1.22 -18.13 -10.69
CA ILE A 98 -0.65 -17.05 -11.49
C ILE A 98 -1.23 -15.71 -11.03
N LEU A 99 -0.35 -14.75 -10.75
CA LEU A 99 -0.70 -13.35 -10.57
C LEU A 99 -0.07 -12.52 -11.70
N THR A 100 -0.91 -11.87 -12.48
CA THR A 100 -0.50 -10.91 -13.50
C THR A 100 -0.62 -9.50 -12.95
N VAL A 101 0.42 -8.69 -13.10
CA VAL A 101 0.45 -7.27 -12.68
C VAL A 101 0.79 -6.41 -13.88
N ASN A 102 -0.06 -5.43 -14.20
CA ASN A 102 0.12 -4.52 -15.33
C ASN A 102 0.26 -3.07 -14.85
N GLY A 103 1.31 -2.39 -15.31
CA GLY A 103 1.55 -0.97 -15.03
C GLY A 103 3.03 -0.66 -14.79
N SER A 104 3.29 0.31 -13.92
CA SER A 104 4.62 0.67 -13.45
C SER A 104 4.67 0.55 -11.93
N ALA A 105 5.50 -0.34 -11.40
CA ALA A 105 5.54 -0.67 -9.99
C ALA A 105 6.86 -1.32 -9.56
N PHE A 106 7.15 -1.27 -8.27
CA PHE A 106 8.02 -2.22 -7.58
C PHE A 106 7.16 -3.30 -6.92
N ILE A 107 7.59 -4.55 -7.01
CA ILE A 107 6.84 -5.72 -6.54
C ILE A 107 7.74 -6.54 -5.61
N ILE A 108 7.21 -6.94 -4.46
CA ILE A 108 7.86 -7.85 -3.53
C ILE A 108 6.88 -8.93 -3.15
N ILE A 109 7.36 -10.17 -3.11
CA ILE A 109 6.55 -11.31 -2.70
C ILE A 109 7.02 -11.79 -1.34
N TYR A 110 6.09 -11.90 -0.41
CA TYR A 110 6.28 -12.43 0.92
C TYR A 110 5.52 -13.75 1.04
N LYS A 111 6.15 -14.77 1.62
CA LYS A 111 5.50 -16.03 2.01
C LYS A 111 5.10 -15.92 3.48
N ALA A 112 3.85 -15.56 3.73
CA ALA A 112 3.31 -15.29 5.07
C ALA A 112 1.78 -15.44 5.07
N SER A 113 1.22 -15.87 6.21
CA SER A 113 -0.23 -15.99 6.41
C SER A 113 -0.89 -14.76 7.04
N ALA A 114 -0.09 -13.83 7.57
CA ALA A 114 -0.55 -12.61 8.23
C ALA A 114 0.44 -11.45 8.08
N CYS A 115 -0.06 -10.21 8.21
CA CYS A 115 0.73 -9.00 8.42
C CYS A 115 1.06 -8.83 9.93
N PRO A 116 2.17 -8.18 10.31
CA PRO A 116 3.10 -7.36 9.49
C PRO A 116 4.02 -8.18 8.60
N LEU A 117 4.40 -7.62 7.44
CA LEU A 117 5.34 -8.23 6.51
C LEU A 117 6.75 -7.72 6.79
N THR A 118 7.69 -8.64 7.00
CA THR A 118 9.08 -8.34 7.33
C THR A 118 10.04 -9.00 6.35
N THR A 119 11.30 -8.58 6.36
CA THR A 119 12.36 -9.11 5.50
C THR A 119 12.59 -10.62 5.68
N SER A 120 12.30 -11.17 6.87
CA SER A 120 12.35 -12.61 7.15
C SER A 120 11.33 -13.43 6.36
N ASN A 121 10.28 -12.79 5.85
CA ASN A 121 9.15 -13.45 5.21
C ASN A 121 9.22 -13.32 3.68
N VAL A 122 10.27 -12.71 3.13
CA VAL A 122 10.45 -12.55 1.69
C VAL A 122 10.53 -13.93 1.04
N ALA A 123 9.67 -14.17 0.06
CA ALA A 123 9.67 -15.41 -0.72
C ALA A 123 10.92 -15.47 -1.60
N ALA A 124 11.47 -16.66 -1.77
CA ALA A 124 12.66 -16.89 -2.58
C ALA A 124 12.29 -17.25 -4.03
N THR A 125 13.05 -16.70 -4.98
CA THR A 125 13.05 -17.14 -6.38
C THR A 125 14.22 -18.12 -6.62
N PRO A 126 14.08 -19.16 -7.44
CA PRO A 126 12.87 -19.61 -8.13
C PRO A 126 12.00 -20.57 -7.30
N SER A 127 12.39 -20.85 -6.05
CA SER A 127 11.83 -21.95 -5.25
C SER A 127 10.37 -21.74 -4.84
N ASN A 128 9.95 -20.52 -4.51
CA ASN A 128 8.56 -20.22 -4.16
C ASN A 128 7.78 -19.65 -5.35
N PHE A 129 8.43 -18.86 -6.20
CA PHE A 129 7.80 -18.26 -7.37
C PHE A 129 8.84 -18.00 -8.46
N SER A 130 8.35 -17.79 -9.68
CA SER A 130 9.08 -17.18 -10.79
C SER A 130 8.36 -15.91 -11.22
N ILE A 131 9.10 -14.95 -11.74
CA ILE A 131 8.54 -13.72 -12.30
C ILE A 131 9.13 -13.49 -13.69
N ALA A 132 8.26 -13.35 -14.67
CA ALA A 132 8.60 -12.99 -16.03
C ALA A 132 8.38 -11.50 -16.26
N THR A 133 9.08 -10.94 -17.26
CA THR A 133 8.89 -9.57 -17.76
C THR A 133 8.94 -8.50 -16.66
N ALA A 134 9.78 -8.71 -15.65
CA ALA A 134 10.18 -7.73 -14.64
C ALA A 134 11.70 -7.74 -14.50
N THR A 135 12.27 -6.60 -14.12
CA THR A 135 13.71 -6.45 -13.90
C THR A 135 14.00 -6.43 -12.41
N ASP A 136 15.08 -7.09 -11.98
CA ASP A 136 15.56 -6.97 -10.60
C ASP A 136 15.81 -5.49 -10.24
N SER A 137 15.37 -5.07 -9.06
CA SER A 137 15.51 -3.69 -8.59
C SER A 137 16.07 -3.61 -7.18
N ASN A 138 16.92 -4.58 -6.80
CA ASN A 138 17.55 -4.65 -5.49
C ASN A 138 18.30 -3.37 -5.09
N SER A 139 18.74 -2.55 -6.05
CA SER A 139 19.39 -1.26 -5.83
C SER A 139 18.45 -0.18 -5.29
N GLU A 140 17.19 -0.12 -5.75
CA GLU A 140 16.22 0.88 -5.29
C GLU A 140 15.42 0.37 -4.09
N PHE A 141 15.12 -0.93 -4.12
CA PHE A 141 14.30 -1.62 -3.13
C PHE A 141 14.73 -3.10 -3.07
N PRO A 142 15.42 -3.51 -2.00
CA PRO A 142 15.90 -4.88 -1.85
C PRO A 142 14.77 -5.91 -1.96
N SER A 143 15.09 -7.04 -2.60
CA SER A 143 14.22 -8.16 -2.93
C SER A 143 12.99 -7.79 -3.78
N SER A 144 13.09 -6.69 -4.54
CA SER A 144 11.99 -6.24 -5.40
C SER A 144 12.26 -6.44 -6.89
N TYR A 145 11.17 -6.50 -7.63
CA TYR A 145 11.13 -6.52 -9.08
C TYR A 145 10.42 -5.28 -9.60
N LYS A 146 10.99 -4.65 -10.61
CA LYS A 146 10.47 -3.44 -11.24
C LYS A 146 9.82 -3.76 -12.57
N ILE A 147 8.65 -3.18 -12.79
CA ILE A 147 7.97 -3.12 -14.08
C ILE A 147 7.82 -1.65 -14.49
N THR A 148 7.99 -1.34 -15.78
CA THR A 148 7.79 0.01 -16.33
C THR A 148 6.88 -0.06 -17.54
N ASN A 149 5.62 0.34 -17.36
CA ASN A 149 4.59 0.33 -18.41
C ASN A 149 4.48 -1.00 -19.15
N GLN A 150 4.46 -2.10 -18.39
CA GLN A 150 4.45 -3.46 -18.92
C GLN A 150 3.66 -4.38 -18.00
N THR A 151 3.47 -5.63 -18.46
CA THR A 151 2.86 -6.69 -17.67
C THR A 151 3.95 -7.61 -17.14
N ALA A 152 3.95 -7.89 -15.83
CA ALA A 152 4.69 -8.99 -15.21
C ALA A 152 3.75 -10.15 -14.92
N THR A 153 4.26 -11.36 -15.07
CA THR A 153 3.58 -12.60 -14.70
C THR A 153 4.35 -13.27 -13.59
N ILE A 154 3.72 -13.41 -12.43
CA ILE A 154 4.24 -14.10 -11.26
C ILE A 154 3.58 -15.47 -11.21
N THR A 155 4.38 -16.53 -11.26
CA THR A 155 3.93 -17.91 -11.18
C THR A 155 4.45 -18.50 -9.89
N PHE A 156 3.58 -19.01 -9.03
CA PHE A 156 3.98 -19.66 -7.79
C PHE A 156 4.31 -21.13 -8.09
N ASN A 157 5.58 -21.54 -7.91
CA ASN A 157 6.11 -22.77 -8.53
C ASN A 157 6.13 -23.97 -7.57
N GLY A 158 5.49 -25.08 -7.94
CA GLY A 158 5.76 -26.43 -7.38
C GLY A 158 5.49 -26.56 -5.87
N ALA A 159 5.87 -27.68 -5.24
CA ALA A 159 5.53 -27.95 -3.83
C ALA A 159 5.95 -26.85 -2.83
N GLN A 160 6.99 -26.07 -3.17
CA GLN A 160 7.45 -24.93 -2.36
C GLN A 160 6.73 -23.60 -2.69
N GLY A 161 6.00 -23.54 -3.80
CA GLY A 161 5.12 -22.45 -4.22
C GLY A 161 3.72 -22.51 -3.63
N ALA A 162 3.30 -23.62 -3.02
CA ALA A 162 2.04 -23.68 -2.27
C ALA A 162 2.11 -22.90 -0.94
N GLY A 163 0.97 -22.37 -0.51
CA GLY A 163 0.77 -21.70 0.77
C GLY A 163 0.29 -20.26 0.66
N ASP A 164 0.32 -19.55 1.77
CA ASP A 164 -0.14 -18.15 1.84
C ASP A 164 0.96 -17.17 1.46
N TYR A 165 0.60 -16.18 0.65
CA TYR A 165 1.48 -15.13 0.17
C TYR A 165 0.84 -13.76 0.30
N TYR A 166 1.72 -12.77 0.42
CA TYR A 166 1.40 -11.37 0.20
C TYR A 166 2.27 -10.83 -0.94
N VAL A 167 1.63 -10.28 -1.97
CA VAL A 167 2.31 -9.55 -3.03
C VAL A 167 2.17 -8.07 -2.75
N PHE A 168 3.25 -7.48 -2.25
CA PHE A 168 3.34 -6.04 -2.03
C PHE A 168 3.65 -5.33 -3.35
N ILE A 169 2.84 -4.35 -3.69
CA ILE A 169 2.96 -3.56 -4.91
C ILE A 169 3.07 -2.09 -4.53
N TYR A 170 4.15 -1.46 -4.97
CA TYR A 170 4.40 -0.03 -4.83
C TYR A 170 4.34 0.63 -6.20
N ALA A 171 3.28 1.38 -6.48
CA ALA A 171 3.07 1.99 -7.79
C ALA A 171 4.07 3.13 -8.05
N ILE A 172 4.60 3.18 -9.27
CA ILE A 172 5.52 4.22 -9.74
C ILE A 172 4.70 5.27 -10.51
N PRO A 173 4.33 6.41 -9.90
CA PRO A 173 3.61 7.50 -10.55
C PRO A 173 4.45 8.11 -11.67
N ARG A 174 3.78 8.71 -12.65
CA ARG A 174 4.41 9.41 -13.77
C ARG A 174 3.83 10.81 -13.89
N ASN A 175 4.70 11.81 -14.05
CA ASN A 175 4.32 13.20 -14.34
C ASN A 175 3.24 13.78 -13.40
N GLY A 176 3.30 13.47 -12.10
CA GLY A 176 2.34 13.97 -11.11
C GLY A 176 0.95 13.32 -11.15
N GLN A 177 0.75 12.26 -11.95
CA GLN A 177 -0.48 11.49 -11.97
C GLN A 177 -0.34 10.19 -11.15
N SER A 178 -1.43 9.81 -10.48
CA SER A 178 -1.51 8.51 -9.80
C SER A 178 -1.29 7.38 -10.80
N ALA A 179 -0.44 6.41 -10.46
CA ALA A 179 -0.21 5.25 -11.30
C ALA A 179 -1.34 4.23 -11.09
N ALA A 180 -2.09 3.95 -12.16
CA ALA A 180 -3.00 2.82 -12.20
C ALA A 180 -2.18 1.54 -12.39
N VAL A 181 -2.22 0.66 -11.39
CA VAL A 181 -1.66 -0.69 -11.49
C VAL A 181 -2.81 -1.67 -11.39
N ASN A 182 -2.94 -2.53 -12.40
CA ASN A 182 -3.98 -3.54 -12.46
C ASN A 182 -3.40 -4.90 -12.11
N TYR A 183 -4.20 -5.76 -11.47
CA TYR A 183 -3.83 -7.13 -11.19
C TYR A 183 -4.91 -8.09 -11.67
N THR A 184 -4.49 -9.31 -12.02
CA THR A 184 -5.38 -10.44 -12.29
C THR A 184 -4.79 -11.67 -11.65
N PHE A 185 -5.56 -12.29 -10.78
CA PHE A 185 -5.22 -13.49 -10.05
C PHE A 185 -5.99 -14.66 -10.65
N THR A 186 -5.27 -15.71 -11.00
CA THR A 186 -5.82 -16.98 -11.48
C THR A 186 -5.24 -18.07 -10.58
N PRO A 187 -6.04 -18.67 -9.69
CA PRO A 187 -5.57 -19.73 -8.80
C PRO A 187 -5.06 -20.93 -9.59
#